data_AF-A0A1R3G4D8-F1
#
_entry.id   AF-A0A1R3G4D8-F1
#
_cell.length_a   1.000
_cell.length_b   1.000
_cell.length_c   1.000
_cell.angle_alpha   90.00
_cell.angle_beta   90.00
_cell.angle_gamma   90.00
#
_symmetry.space_group_name_H-M   'P 1'
#
loop_
_entity.id
_entity.type
_entity.pdbx_description
1 polymer ?
#
loop_
_entity_poly.entity_id
_entity_poly.type
_entity_poly.pdbx_seq_one_letter_code
_entity_poly.pdbx_strand_id
1 'polypeptide(L)' 'MASAGYDPQAAPHVYEKDRLDSFGFLFAPRFSGKKRARLLKKPKTMEQAKQVFEQVKAGNGVPSFV' A
#
# COMPACT_ATOMS: atom_id res chain seq x y z
N MET A 1 0.57 -3.66 5.12
CA MET A 1 -0.69 -4.14 4.50
C MET A 1 -0.54 -5.62 4.15
N ALA A 2 0.31 -6.01 3.20
CA ALA A 2 0.58 -7.41 2.88
C ALA A 2 0.99 -8.28 4.09
N SER A 3 1.94 -7.81 4.91
CA SER A 3 2.38 -8.50 6.13
C SER A 3 1.28 -8.72 7.18
N ALA A 4 0.22 -7.91 7.14
CA ALA A 4 -0.93 -8.02 8.00
C ALA A 4 -2.09 -8.81 7.35
N GLY A 5 -1.82 -9.47 6.21
CA GLY A 5 -2.80 -10.28 5.49
C GLY A 5 -3.74 -9.50 4.58
N TYR A 6 -3.50 -8.21 4.33
CA TYR A 6 -4.31 -7.44 3.38
C TYR A 6 -3.79 -7.58 1.95
N ASP A 7 -4.70 -7.74 1.00
CA ASP A 7 -4.38 -7.79 -0.43
C ASP A 7 -3.60 -6.52 -0.87
N PRO A 8 -2.35 -6.66 -1.35
CA PRO A 8 -1.55 -5.53 -1.79
C PRO A 8 -2.14 -4.80 -3.02
N GLN A 9 -2.97 -5.46 -3.83
CA GLN A 9 -3.63 -4.84 -4.98
C GLN A 9 -4.72 -3.85 -4.57
N ALA A 10 -5.27 -3.97 -3.35
CA ALA A 10 -6.22 -3.00 -2.84
C ALA A 10 -5.55 -1.66 -2.44
N ALA A 11 -4.25 -1.67 -2.14
CA ALA A 11 -3.55 -0.52 -1.58
C ALA A 11 -3.53 0.73 -2.51
N PRO A 12 -3.25 0.62 -3.82
CA PRO A 12 -3.29 1.79 -4.71
C PRO A 12 -4.65 2.50 -4.74
N HIS A 13 -5.75 1.75 -4.71
CA HIS A 13 -7.11 2.30 -4.79
C HIS A 13 -7.47 3.18 -3.59
N VAL A 14 -6.86 2.94 -2.43
CA VAL A 14 -7.02 3.78 -1.23
C VAL A 14 -6.45 5.18 -1.46
N TYR A 15 -5.38 5.29 -2.25
CA TYR A 15 -4.68 6.55 -2.50
C TYR A 15 -5.08 7.25 -3.81
N GLU A 16 -5.86 6.58 -4.67
CA GLU A 16 -6.42 7.19 -5.88
C GLU A 16 -7.49 8.23 -5.58
N LYS A 17 -8.26 7.99 -4.51
CA LYS A 17 -9.26 8.93 -4.01
C LYS A 17 -8.52 10.03 -3.25
N ASP A 18 -8.42 11.21 -3.84
CA ASP A 18 -8.13 12.41 -3.06
C ASP A 18 -9.28 12.54 -2.06
N ARG A 19 -9.03 12.27 -0.77
CA ARG A 19 -10.03 12.51 0.28
C ARG A 19 -10.24 14.02 0.34
N LEU A 20 -11.24 14.49 -0.37
CA LEU A 20 -11.60 15.90 -0.51
C LEU A 20 -12.42 16.40 0.70
N ASP A 21 -12.77 15.51 1.63
CA ASP A 21 -13.71 15.83 2.71
C ASP A 21 -13.01 15.95 4.06
N SER A 22 -13.26 17.09 4.71
CA SER A 22 -12.81 17.51 6.05
C SER A 22 -11.39 18.06 6.17
N PHE A 23 -11.31 19.38 6.33
CA PHE A 23 -10.47 20.23 7.20
C PHE A 23 -9.03 19.84 7.61
N GLY A 24 -8.62 18.58 7.59
CA GLY A 24 -7.24 18.11 7.84
C GLY A 24 -6.26 18.34 6.69
N PHE A 25 -6.72 18.84 5.55
CA PHE A 25 -5.88 19.10 4.36
C PHE A 25 -4.93 20.29 4.52
N LEU A 26 -5.16 21.18 5.49
CA LEU A 26 -4.29 22.33 5.74
C LEU A 26 -2.93 21.94 6.35
N PHE A 27 -2.83 20.80 7.03
CA PHE A 27 -1.65 20.43 7.83
C PHE A 27 -0.98 19.11 7.42
N ALA A 28 -1.58 18.34 6.51
CA ALA A 28 -0.94 17.14 6.00
C ALA A 28 0.17 17.51 4.99
N PRO A 29 1.35 16.85 5.04
CA PRO A 29 2.32 16.98 3.96
C PRO A 29 1.60 16.64 2.65
N ARG A 30 1.66 17.54 1.65
CA ARG A 30 1.07 17.34 0.31
C ARG A 30 1.80 16.25 -0.47
N PHE A 31 1.96 15.06 0.09
CA PHE A 31 2.25 13.87 -0.67
C PHE A 31 0.97 13.50 -1.42
N SER A 32 0.89 13.94 -2.67
CA SER A 32 -0.20 13.60 -3.58
C SER A 32 -0.52 12.10 -3.49
N GLY A 33 -1.73 11.75 -3.05
CA GLY A 33 -2.20 10.37 -2.98
C GLY A 33 -2.04 9.66 -4.33
N LYS A 34 -2.37 10.37 -5.41
CA LYS A 34 -2.16 9.92 -6.79
C LYS A 34 -0.71 9.54 -7.10
N LYS A 35 0.28 10.32 -6.64
CA LYS A 35 1.71 9.97 -6.80
C LYS A 35 2.04 8.68 -6.05
N ARG A 36 1.54 8.53 -4.82
CA ARG A 36 1.74 7.32 -4.01
C ARG A 36 1.08 6.10 -4.64
N ALA A 37 -0.15 6.22 -5.14
CA ALA A 37 -0.85 5.16 -5.87
C ALA A 37 -0.02 4.69 -7.08
N ARG A 38 0.56 5.63 -7.86
CA ARG A 38 1.42 5.30 -9.00
C ARG A 38 2.68 4.54 -8.59
N LEU A 39 3.32 4.92 -7.48
CA LEU A 39 4.49 4.22 -6.96
C LEU A 39 4.15 2.79 -6.50
N LEU A 40 2.99 2.62 -5.87
CA LEU A 40 2.52 1.30 -5.40
C LEU A 40 2.15 0.36 -6.56
N LYS A 41 1.73 0.90 -7.71
CA LYS A 41 1.46 0.11 -8.92
C LYS A 41 2.71 -0.35 -9.67
N LYS A 42 3.92 0.07 -9.26
CA LYS A 42 5.16 -0.39 -9.91
C LYS A 42 5.27 -1.91 -9.82
N PRO A 43 5.63 -2.61 -10.91
CA PRO A 43 5.62 -4.07 -10.97
C PRO A 43 6.51 -4.69 -9.89
N LYS A 44 7.75 -4.20 -9.75
CA LYS A 44 8.69 -4.68 -8.72
C LYS A 44 8.11 -4.60 -7.31
N THR A 45 7.54 -3.45 -6.94
CA THR A 45 6.96 -3.22 -5.60
C THR A 45 5.74 -4.12 -5.37
N MET A 46 4.87 -4.24 -6.38
CA MET A 46 3.65 -5.04 -6.30
C MET A 46 3.97 -6.54 -6.19
N GLU A 47 4.96 -7.02 -6.93
CA GLU A 47 5.40 -8.41 -6.91
C GLU A 47 5.97 -8.80 -5.54
N GLN A 48 6.85 -7.97 -4.98
CA GLN A 48 7.39 -8.17 -3.63
C GLN A 48 6.28 -8.17 -2.58
N ALA A 49 5.33 -7.25 -2.69
CA ALA A 49 4.19 -7.20 -1.78
C ALA A 49 3.30 -8.45 -1.90
N LYS A 50 3.11 -8.98 -3.11
CA LYS A 50 2.36 -10.22 -3.35
C LYS A 50 3.07 -11.43 -2.75
N GLN A 51 4.39 -11.53 -2.89
CA GLN A 51 5.17 -12.61 -2.26
C GLN A 51 4.98 -12.62 -0.74
N VAL A 52 5.05 -11.45 -0.09
CA VAL A 52 4.80 -11.32 1.35
C VAL A 52 3.38 -11.72 1.71
N PHE A 53 2.39 -11.27 0.93
CA PHE A 53 0.99 -11.61 1.16
C PHE A 53 0.74 -13.13 1.09
N GLU A 54 1.29 -13.82 0.09
CA GLU A 54 1.15 -15.27 -0.03
C GLU A 54 1.87 -16.02 1.09
N GLN A 55 3.04 -15.54 1.54
CA GLN A 55 3.74 -16.11 2.70
C GLN A 55 2.88 -16.01 3.97
N VAL A 56 2.32 -14.83 4.25
CA VAL A 56 1.42 -14.62 5.39
C VAL A 56 0.18 -15.50 5.30
N LYS A 57 -0.42 -15.59 4.11
CA LYS A 57 -1.61 -16.41 3.84
C LYS A 57 -1.33 -17.90 4.02
N ALA A 58 -0.14 -18.36 3.66
CA ALA A 58 0.33 -19.72 3.88
C ALA A 58 0.64 -20.04 5.36
N GLY A 59 0.51 -19.06 6.27
CA GLY A 59 0.85 -19.21 7.68
C GLY A 59 2.36 -19.15 7.95
N ASN A 60 3.17 -18.81 6.95
CA ASN A 60 4.60 -18.65 7.11
C ASN A 60 4.89 -17.27 7.72
N GLY A 61 5.77 -17.23 8.72
CA GLY A 61 6.23 -15.98 9.31
C GLY A 61 6.84 -15.06 8.26
N VAL A 62 6.60 -13.76 8.37
CA VAL A 62 7.15 -12.78 7.43
C VAL A 62 8.66 -12.68 7.65
N PRO A 63 9.51 -12.99 6.66
CA PRO A 63 10.95 -12.76 6.78
C PRO A 63 11.20 -11.27 7.00
N SER A 64 12.09 -10.94 7.92
CA SER A 64 12.40 -9.55 8.29
C SER A 64 12.66 -8.68 7.07
N PHE A 65 12.12 -7.45 7.08
CA PHE A 65 12.40 -6.47 6.04
C PHE A 65 13.84 -5.96 6.23
N VAL A 66 14.71 -6.16 5.23
CA VAL A 66 16.06 -5.56 5.13
C VAL A 66 16.03 -4.51 4.05
#